data_AF-A0A662JVS9-F1
#
_entry.id   AF-A0A662JVS9-F1
#
_cell.length_a   1.000
_cell.length_b   1.000
_cell.length_c   1.000
_cell.angle_alpha   90.00
_cell.angle_beta   90.00
_cell.angle_gamma   90.00
#
_symmetry.space_group_name_H-M   'P 1'
#
loop_
_entity.id
_entity.type
_entity.pdbx_description
1 polymer ?
#
loop_
_entity_poly.entity_id
_entity_poly.type
_entity_poly.pdbx_seq_one_letter_code
_entity_poly.pdbx_strand_id
1 'polypeptide(L)'
;MAGIRISEAGKAIIYPSVPWAHRPFSLKRESFPQGAVPEHLRPYLFKKGGIPAQCASETVGLKGAARVTAMNACVSNKKGH
;
A
#
# COMPACT_ATOMS: atom_id res chain seq x y z
N MET A 1 -22.25 5.71 15.64
CA MET A 1 -21.18 6.64 15.21
C MET A 1 -20.28 6.88 16.40
N ALA A 2 -19.00 6.55 16.30
CA ALA A 2 -18.05 6.91 17.34
C ALA A 2 -17.75 8.42 17.22
N GLY A 3 -17.99 9.19 18.28
CA GLY A 3 -17.61 10.59 18.32
C GLY A 3 -16.08 10.73 18.24
N ILE A 4 -15.61 11.66 17.43
CA ILE A 4 -14.20 12.07 17.41
C ILE A 4 -14.05 13.18 18.44
N ARG A 5 -13.05 13.07 19.33
CA ARG A 5 -12.80 14.14 20.32
C ARG A 5 -12.26 15.38 19.60
N ILE A 6 -12.53 16.57 20.12
CA ILE A 6 -12.00 17.83 19.54
C ILE A 6 -10.46 17.79 19.42
N SER A 7 -9.79 17.14 20.37
CA SER A 7 -8.34 16.89 20.34
C SER A 7 -7.85 16.04 19.15
N GLU A 8 -8.75 15.37 18.45
CA GLU A 8 -8.49 14.50 17.30
C GLU A 8 -9.01 15.11 15.98
N ALA A 9 -9.49 16.36 15.99
CA ALA A 9 -10.08 17.01 14.82
C ALA A 9 -9.12 17.09 13.61
N GLY A 10 -7.81 17.20 13.85
CA GLY A 10 -6.78 17.16 12.79
C GLY A 10 -6.41 15.75 12.31
N LYS A 11 -6.98 14.71 12.93
CA LYS A 11 -6.77 13.28 12.61
C LYS A 11 -8.07 12.65 12.11
N ALA A 12 -9.07 13.43 11.74
CA ALA A 12 -10.31 12.91 11.20
C ALA A 12 -10.23 12.83 9.68
N ILE A 13 -10.49 11.66 9.11
CA ILE A 13 -10.51 11.45 7.66
C ILE A 13 -11.94 11.16 7.23
N ILE A 14 -12.33 11.77 6.12
CA ILE A 14 -13.61 11.54 5.45
C ILE A 14 -13.33 10.63 4.25
N TYR A 15 -14.07 9.53 4.16
CA TYR A 15 -14.08 8.66 2.99
C TYR A 15 -15.51 8.51 2.49
N PRO A 16 -15.69 8.31 1.17
CA PRO A 16 -16.97 7.89 0.63
C PRO A 16 -17.38 6.60 1.34
N SER A 17 -18.65 6.55 1.73
CA SER A 17 -19.18 5.37 2.38
C SER A 17 -19.27 4.20 1.41
N VAL A 18 -19.33 3.00 1.98
CA VAL A 18 -19.64 1.77 1.22
C VAL A 18 -21.03 1.86 0.58
N PRO A 19 -21.28 1.20 -0.57
CA PRO A 19 -22.51 1.35 -1.36
C PRO A 19 -23.83 1.07 -0.62
N TRP A 20 -23.80 0.24 0.43
CA TRP A 20 -24.97 -0.13 1.24
C TRP A 20 -25.14 0.74 2.50
N ALA A 21 -24.34 1.78 2.68
CA ALA A 21 -24.48 2.68 3.83
C ALA A 21 -25.61 3.70 3.61
N HIS A 22 -26.40 3.96 4.64
CA HIS A 22 -27.45 4.99 4.62
C HIS A 22 -26.94 6.44 4.49
N ARG A 23 -25.61 6.67 4.61
CA ARG A 23 -25.02 8.01 4.55
C ARG A 23 -23.89 8.04 3.52
N PRO A 24 -23.76 9.12 2.73
CA PRO A 24 -22.79 9.21 1.65
C PRO A 24 -21.33 9.27 2.12
N PHE A 25 -21.10 9.74 3.35
CA PHE A 25 -19.76 9.89 3.91
C PHE A 25 -19.66 9.23 5.28
N SER A 26 -18.46 8.73 5.56
CA SER A 26 -18.13 8.18 6.86
C SER A 26 -16.88 8.85 7.39
N LEU A 27 -16.95 9.24 8.66
CA LEU A 27 -15.89 9.90 9.41
C LEU A 27 -15.20 8.84 10.28
N LYS A 28 -13.90 8.62 10.08
CA LYS A 28 -13.06 7.80 10.98
C LYS A 28 -11.90 8.62 11.49
N ARG A 29 -11.36 8.16 12.61
CA ARG A 29 -10.02 8.53 13.05
C ARG A 29 -8.99 7.99 12.04
N GLU A 30 -8.00 8.78 11.76
CA GLU A 30 -6.81 8.42 10.99
C GLU A 30 -6.12 7.27 11.69
N SER A 31 -6.13 6.09 11.08
CA SER A 31 -5.47 4.91 11.65
C SER A 31 -3.95 5.05 11.64
N PHE A 32 -3.39 5.71 10.60
CA PHE A 32 -1.96 5.95 10.44
C PHE A 32 -1.74 7.28 9.69
N PRO A 33 -0.69 8.06 10.01
CA PRO A 33 -0.38 9.29 9.30
C PRO A 33 -0.28 9.06 7.79
N GLN A 34 -0.79 9.97 6.98
CA GLN A 34 -0.61 9.90 5.53
C GLN A 34 0.87 9.76 5.17
N GLY A 35 1.21 8.69 4.45
CA GLY A 35 2.60 8.36 4.06
C GLY A 35 3.42 7.61 5.12
N ALA A 36 2.90 7.45 6.34
CA ALA A 36 3.51 6.59 7.35
C ALA A 36 3.06 5.14 7.17
N VAL A 37 4.03 4.23 7.23
CA VAL A 37 3.79 2.79 7.12
C VAL A 37 3.76 2.20 8.53
N PRO A 38 2.70 1.44 8.89
CA PRO A 38 2.65 0.72 10.16
C PRO A 38 3.85 -0.22 10.31
N GLU A 39 4.43 -0.30 11.51
CA GLU A 39 5.67 -1.06 11.73
C GLU A 39 5.54 -2.53 11.31
N HIS A 40 4.40 -3.15 11.61
CA HIS A 40 4.10 -4.54 11.25
C HIS A 40 3.92 -4.77 9.74
N LEU A 41 3.67 -3.71 8.95
CA LEU A 41 3.58 -3.78 7.49
C LEU A 41 4.91 -3.47 6.79
N ARG A 42 5.89 -2.86 7.48
CA ARG A 42 7.21 -2.54 6.91
C ARG A 42 7.92 -3.73 6.25
N PRO A 43 7.86 -4.98 6.78
CA PRO A 43 8.51 -6.13 6.14
C PRO A 43 7.90 -6.51 4.79
N TYR A 44 6.61 -6.21 4.59
CA TYR A 44 5.86 -6.57 3.38
C TYR A 44 5.90 -5.48 2.31
N LEU A 45 6.36 -4.28 2.66
CA LEU A 45 6.59 -3.26 1.66
C LEU A 45 7.84 -3.58 0.85
N PHE A 46 7.75 -3.32 -0.46
CA PHE A 46 8.93 -3.21 -1.29
C PHE A 46 9.82 -2.11 -0.71
N LYS A 47 10.94 -2.50 -0.09
CA LYS A 47 11.97 -1.55 0.34
C LYS A 47 12.33 -0.69 -0.88
N LYS A 48 12.50 0.62 -0.68
CA LYS A 48 13.06 1.48 -1.74
C LYS A 48 14.46 0.96 -2.05
N GLY A 49 14.60 0.31 -3.21
CA GLY A 49 15.82 -0.39 -3.59
C GLY A 49 15.87 -1.85 -3.16
N GLY A 50 16.76 -2.61 -3.82
CA GLY A 50 16.90 -4.05 -3.67
C GLY A 50 16.52 -4.82 -4.94
N ILE A 51 16.69 -6.13 -4.89
CA ILE A 51 16.46 -7.05 -6.00
C ILE A 51 15.09 -6.82 -6.68
N PRO A 52 13.95 -6.71 -5.95
CA PRO A 52 12.65 -6.51 -6.59
C PRO A 52 12.54 -5.18 -7.34
N ALA A 53 13.16 -4.11 -6.84
CA ALA A 53 13.10 -2.79 -7.49
C ALA A 53 13.91 -2.79 -8.80
N GLN A 54 15.08 -3.43 -8.82
CA GLN A 54 15.89 -3.60 -10.04
C GLN A 54 15.15 -4.49 -11.06
N CYS A 55 14.62 -5.63 -10.62
CA CYS A 55 13.83 -6.51 -11.49
C CYS A 55 12.55 -5.85 -12.01
N ALA A 56 11.95 -4.94 -11.23
CA ALA A 56 10.82 -4.13 -11.69
C ALA A 56 11.24 -3.17 -12.82
N SER A 57 12.42 -2.54 -12.73
CA SER A 57 12.94 -1.66 -13.79
C SER A 57 13.30 -2.42 -15.07
N GLU A 58 13.86 -3.63 -14.94
CA GLU A 58 14.24 -4.48 -16.08
C GLU A 58 13.01 -5.02 -16.83
N THR A 59 11.84 -5.11 -16.18
CA THR A 59 10.62 -5.70 -16.74
C THR A 59 9.54 -4.69 -17.10
N VAL A 60 9.84 -3.38 -17.12
CA VAL A 60 8.87 -2.30 -17.40
C VAL A 60 8.17 -2.47 -18.75
N GLY A 61 8.87 -2.96 -19.77
CA GLY A 61 8.34 -3.13 -21.13
C GLY A 61 7.37 -4.32 -21.28
N LEU A 62 7.30 -5.21 -20.31
CA LEU A 62 6.46 -6.41 -20.36
C LEU A 62 5.10 -6.15 -19.71
N LYS A 63 4.05 -6.85 -20.18
CA LYS A 63 2.68 -6.74 -19.65
C LYS A 63 2.12 -8.09 -19.26
N GLY A 64 1.14 -8.08 -18.36
CA GLY A 64 0.38 -9.27 -17.94
C GLY A 64 1.28 -10.39 -17.40
N ALA A 65 0.98 -11.63 -17.80
CA ALA A 65 1.70 -12.83 -17.35
C ALA A 65 3.20 -12.79 -17.69
N ALA A 66 3.58 -12.25 -18.85
CA ALA A 66 4.98 -12.17 -19.28
C ALA A 66 5.83 -11.30 -18.33
N ARG A 67 5.23 -10.26 -17.74
CA ARG A 67 5.91 -9.44 -16.74
C ARG A 67 6.12 -10.22 -15.43
N VAL A 68 5.10 -10.95 -14.99
CA VAL A 68 5.15 -11.74 -13.75
C VAL A 68 6.21 -12.83 -13.84
N THR A 69 6.26 -13.57 -14.95
CA THR A 69 7.25 -14.63 -15.16
C THR A 69 8.67 -14.08 -15.20
N ALA A 70 8.90 -13.00 -15.97
CA ALA A 70 10.22 -12.36 -16.05
C ALA A 70 10.66 -11.77 -14.69
N MET A 71 9.73 -11.17 -13.95
CA MET A 71 10.03 -10.58 -12.65
C MET A 71 10.37 -11.66 -11.60
N ASN A 72 9.63 -12.77 -11.58
CA ASN A 72 9.93 -13.91 -10.72
C ASN A 72 11.28 -14.55 -11.07
N ALA A 73 11.58 -14.72 -12.36
CA ALA A 73 12.87 -15.24 -12.81
C ALA A 73 14.04 -14.35 -12.36
N CYS A 74 13.92 -13.04 -12.55
CA CYS A 74 14.95 -12.07 -12.11
C CYS A 74 15.16 -12.09 -10.60
N VAL A 75 14.07 -12.10 -9.81
CA VAL A 75 14.17 -12.14 -8.35
C VAL A 75 14.81 -13.44 -7.89
N SER A 76 14.43 -14.59 -8.46
CA SER A 76 15.02 -15.89 -8.13
C SER A 76 16.51 -15.95 -8.44
N ASN A 77 16.94 -15.46 -9.60
CA ASN A 77 18.35 -15.43 -9.98
C ASN A 77 19.19 -14.58 -9.03
N LYS A 78 18.70 -13.39 -8.65
CA LYS A 78 19.46 -12.47 -7.80
C LYS A 78 19.39 -12.82 -6.31
N LYS A 79 18.39 -13.59 -5.87
CA LYS A 79 18.24 -14.04 -4.46
C LYS A 79 19.01 -15.33 -4.17
N GLY A 80 19.37 -16.11 -5.20
CA GLY A 80 20.09 -17.38 -5.09
C GLY A 80 21.62 -17.27 -4.92
N HIS A 81 22.16 -16.05 -4.91
CA HIS A 81 23.57 -15.72 -4.63
C HIS A 81 23.68 -14.89 -3.35
#